data_AF-A0A5S4THI6-F1
#
_entry.id   AF-A0A5S4THI6-F1
#
_cell.length_a   1.000
_cell.length_b   1.000
_cell.length_c   1.000
_cell.angle_alpha   90.00
_cell.angle_beta   90.00
_cell.angle_gamma   90.00
#
_symmetry.space_group_name_H-M   'P 1'
#
loop_
_entity.id
_entity.type
_entity.pdbx_description
1 polymer ?
#
loop_
_entity_poly.entity_id
_entity_poly.type
_entity_poly.pdbx_seq_one_letter_code
_entity_poly.pdbx_strand_id
1 'polypeptide(L)' 'MPAKQRISLEQIKNAALKRESRAGQPVRIWSGEKSGWWRPHARGYTRDPKQAGLYDFEDAFQSTSHCGPEKRIAFEPA' A
#
# COMPACT_ATOMS: atom_id res chain seq x y z
N MET A 1 7.03 -14.52 12.80
CA MET A 1 7.19 -13.13 12.32
C MET A 1 5.82 -12.48 12.35
N PRO A 2 5.59 -11.38 13.10
CA PRO A 2 4.26 -10.81 13.25
C PRO A 2 3.72 -10.45 11.88
N ALA A 3 2.51 -10.93 11.57
CA ALA A 3 1.82 -10.62 10.33
C ALA A 3 1.57 -9.10 10.29
N LYS A 4 2.50 -8.35 9.69
CA LYS A 4 2.27 -6.93 9.36
C LYS A 4 0.94 -6.89 8.62
N GLN A 5 -0.05 -6.25 9.23
CA GLN A 5 -1.43 -6.34 8.77
C GLN A 5 -1.61 -5.52 7.50
N ARG A 6 -1.36 -6.18 6.36
CA ARG A 6 -1.59 -5.66 5.01
C ARG A 6 -3.08 -5.55 4.80
N ILE A 7 -3.54 -4.37 4.43
CA ILE A 7 -4.95 -4.17 4.09
C ILE A 7 -5.04 -3.93 2.59
N SER A 8 -5.85 -4.74 1.91
CA SER A 8 -6.07 -4.60 0.47
C SER A 8 -6.84 -3.33 0.16
N LEU A 9 -6.56 -2.70 -0.99
CA LEU A 9 -7.30 -1.54 -1.48
C LEU A 9 -8.82 -1.75 -1.43
N GLU A 10 -9.29 -2.94 -1.82
CA GLU A 10 -10.71 -3.32 -1.80
C GLU A 10 -11.31 -3.31 -0.39
N GLN A 11 -10.54 -3.76 0.60
CA GLN A 11 -10.96 -3.70 2.00
C GLN A 11 -11.04 -2.26 2.49
N ILE A 12 -10.17 -1.35 2.03
CA ILE A 12 -10.23 0.08 2.39
C ILE A 12 -11.38 0.79 1.67
N LYS A 13 -11.68 0.37 0.44
CA LYS A 13 -12.86 0.84 -0.31
C LYS A 13 -14.16 0.43 0.38
N ASN A 14 -14.27 -0.83 0.82
CA ASN A 14 -15.46 -1.36 1.51
C ASN A 14 -15.55 -0.94 2.98
N ALA A 15 -14.43 -0.94 3.71
CA ALA A 15 -14.37 -0.56 5.11
C ALA A 15 -13.86 0.89 5.23
N ALA A 16 -14.77 1.85 5.05
CA ALA A 16 -14.50 3.27 5.30
C ALA A 16 -13.92 3.54 6.71
N LEU A 17 -14.23 2.66 7.67
CA LEU A 17 -13.86 2.72 9.09
C LEU A 17 -12.36 2.60 9.45
N LYS A 18 -11.45 2.26 8.52
CA LYS A 18 -10.00 2.14 8.83
C LYS A 18 -9.13 3.25 8.24
N ARG A 19 -9.71 4.18 7.50
CA ARG A 19 -8.99 5.29 6.86
C ARG A 19 -8.56 6.31 7.91
N GLU A 20 -9.47 6.72 8.78
CA GLU A 20 -9.20 7.74 9.80
C GLU A 20 -8.14 7.32 10.81
N SER A 21 -8.15 6.07 11.27
CA SER A 21 -7.11 5.57 12.18
C SER A 21 -5.72 5.45 11.53
N ARG A 22 -5.63 5.55 10.19
CA ARG A 22 -4.39 5.41 9.41
C ARG A 22 -4.03 6.66 8.63
N ALA A 23 -4.86 7.70 8.65
CA ALA A 23 -4.58 8.99 8.04
C ALA A 23 -3.33 9.59 8.69
N GLY A 24 -2.36 10.02 7.88
CA GLY A 24 -1.07 10.54 8.34
C GLY A 24 -0.05 9.50 8.79
N GLN A 25 -0.32 8.19 8.65
CA GLN A 25 0.69 7.15 8.90
C GLN A 25 1.40 6.75 7.60
N PRO A 26 2.75 6.65 7.62
CA PRO A 26 3.50 6.20 6.46
C PRO A 26 3.21 4.72 6.18
N VAL A 27 2.80 4.44 4.95
CA VAL A 27 2.53 3.11 4.45
C VAL A 27 3.39 2.79 3.22
N ARG A 28 3.56 1.50 2.99
CA ARG A 28 4.22 0.95 1.80
C ARG A 28 3.15 0.33 0.93
N ILE A 29 3.23 0.59 -0.37
CA ILE A 29 2.31 0.04 -1.36
C ILE A 29 2.88 -1.29 -1.83
N TRP A 30 2.24 -2.40 -1.46
CA TRP A 30 2.54 -3.73 -1.97
C TRP A 30 1.70 -4.02 -3.20
N SER A 31 2.34 -4.46 -4.28
CA SER A 31 1.66 -5.00 -5.45
C SER A 31 1.72 -6.52 -5.44
N GLY A 32 0.55 -7.17 -5.34
CA GLY A 32 0.46 -8.63 -5.47
C GLY A 32 0.80 -9.11 -6.88
N GLU A 33 0.45 -8.35 -7.92
CA GLU A 33 0.78 -8.68 -9.32
C GLU A 33 2.29 -8.79 -9.56
N LYS A 34 3.08 -7.83 -9.05
CA LYS A 34 4.54 -7.84 -9.18
C LYS A 34 5.26 -8.54 -8.03
N SER A 35 4.52 -8.92 -6.98
CA SER A 35 5.05 -9.46 -5.73
C SER A 35 6.20 -8.61 -5.18
N GLY A 36 5.94 -7.31 -5.00
CA GLY A 36 6.92 -6.34 -4.52
C GLY A 36 6.30 -5.01 -4.08
N TRP A 37 7.03 -4.25 -3.28
CA TRP A 37 6.67 -2.90 -2.86
C TRP A 37 7.02 -1.86 -3.92
N TRP A 38 6.21 -0.81 -4.04
CA TRP A 38 6.53 0.34 -4.88
C TRP A 38 7.75 1.07 -4.34
N ARG A 39 8.67 1.42 -5.22
CA ARG A 39 9.84 2.23 -4.91
C ARG A 39 9.52 3.72 -5.05
N PRO A 40 10.15 4.58 -4.25
CA PRO A 40 10.00 6.02 -4.40
C PRO A 40 10.48 6.47 -5.79
N HIS A 41 9.92 7.59 -6.28
CA HIS A 41 10.23 8.18 -7.60
C HIS A 41 9.93 7.26 -8.80
N ALA A 42 8.88 6.45 -8.74
CA ALA A 42 8.44 5.59 -9.85
C ALA A 42 9.55 4.63 -10.38
N ARG A 43 10.51 4.23 -9.54
CA ARG A 43 11.63 3.33 -9.91
C ARG A 43 11.27 1.85 -9.98
N GLY A 44 9.99 1.53 -10.20
CA GLY A 44 9.47 0.17 -10.23
C GLY A 44 9.22 -0.42 -8.84
N TYR A 45 9.47 -1.73 -8.70
CA TYR A 45 9.10 -2.54 -7.54
C TYR A 45 10.33 -3.15 -6.88
N THR A 46 10.32 -3.32 -5.56
CA THR A 46 11.38 -3.98 -4.80
C THR A 46 10.80 -5.02 -3.84
N ARG A 47 11.58 -6.06 -3.55
CA ARG A 47 11.31 -7.02 -2.47
C ARG A 47 12.13 -6.74 -1.22
N ASP A 48 12.85 -5.64 -1.20
CA ASP A 48 13.56 -5.18 -0.03
C ASP A 48 12.75 -4.08 0.68
N PRO A 49 12.33 -4.28 1.94
CA PRO A 49 11.51 -3.31 2.66
C PRO A 49 12.25 -2.01 3.00
N LYS A 50 13.59 -1.99 2.97
CA LYS A 50 14.37 -0.76 3.18
C LYS A 50 14.44 0.11 1.93
N GLN A 51 14.28 -0.50 0.76
CA GLN A 51 14.18 0.20 -0.53
C GLN A 51 12.73 0.56 -0.92
N ALA A 52 11.75 0.09 -0.14
CA ALA A 52 10.34 0.40 -0.38
C ALA A 52 10.07 1.88 -0.12
N GLY A 53 9.27 2.49 -0.98
CA GLY A 53 8.81 3.86 -0.79
C GLY A 53 7.85 3.94 0.39
N LEU A 54 8.04 4.96 1.21
CA LEU A 54 7.11 5.35 2.26
C LEU A 54 6.23 6.46 1.69
N TYR A 55 4.94 6.20 1.66
CA TYR A 55 3.94 7.13 1.16
C TYR A 55 2.95 7.41 2.28
N ASP A 56 2.40 8.61 2.31
CA ASP A 56 1.29 8.86 3.21
C ASP A 56 0.11 7.98 2.79
N PHE A 57 -0.69 7.53 3.75
CA PHE A 57 -1.80 6.64 3.48
C PHE A 57 -2.78 7.24 2.45
N GLU A 58 -3.04 8.55 2.55
CA GLU A 58 -3.93 9.25 1.63
C GLU A 58 -3.36 9.34 0.22
N ASP A 59 -2.08 9.69 0.09
CA ASP A 59 -1.37 9.76 -1.20
C ASP A 59 -1.28 8.38 -1.87
N ALA A 60 -0.94 7.36 -1.08
CA ALA A 60 -0.87 5.97 -1.50
C ALA A 60 -2.24 5.48 -1.99
N PHE A 61 -3.31 5.81 -1.24
CA PHE A 61 -4.67 5.47 -1.63
C PHE A 61 -5.09 6.20 -2.90
N GLN A 62 -4.87 7.51 -3.02
CA GLN A 62 -5.22 8.26 -4.24
C GLN A 62 -4.48 7.71 -5.47
N SER A 63 -3.17 7.49 -5.36
CA SER A 63 -2.33 6.94 -6.44
C SER A 63 -2.78 5.54 -6.90
N THR A 64 -3.39 4.76 -6.00
CA THR A 64 -3.80 3.37 -6.29
C THR A 64 -5.31 3.17 -6.37
N SER A 65 -6.12 4.19 -6.07
CA SER A 65 -7.59 4.10 -6.09
C SER A 65 -8.12 3.77 -7.49
N HIS A 66 -7.39 4.20 -8.53
CA HIS A 66 -7.68 3.87 -9.92
C HIS A 66 -7.17 2.49 -10.36
N CYS A 67 -6.35 1.82 -9.56
CA CYS A 67 -5.89 0.46 -9.87
C CYS A 67 -7.03 -0.54 -9.71
N GLY A 68 -7.18 -1.42 -10.71
CA GLY A 68 -8.10 -2.54 -10.66
C GLY A 68 -7.69 -3.58 -9.60
N PRO A 69 -8.63 -4.43 -9.16
CA PRO A 69 -8.39 -5.49 -8.18
C PRO A 69 -7.35 -6.53 -8.67
N GLU A 70 -7.16 -6.63 -9.99
CA GLU A 70 -6.15 -7.50 -10.63
C GLU A 70 -4.73 -7.25 -10.12
N LYS A 71 -4.40 -5.99 -9.82
CA LYS A 71 -3.07 -5.61 -9.31
C LYS A 71 -2.82 -6.08 -7.87
N ARG A 72 -3.88 -6.48 -7.16
CA ARG A 72 -3.88 -6.93 -5.76
C ARG A 72 -3.06 -5.98 -4.87
N ILE A 73 -3.40 -4.69 -4.93
CA ILE A 73 -2.71 -3.66 -4.17
C ILE A 73 -3.07 -3.79 -2.69
N ALA A 74 -2.06 -3.76 -1.83
CA ALA A 74 -2.22 -3.76 -0.38
C ALA A 74 -1.32 -2.72 0.29
N PHE A 75 -1.78 -2.15 1.38
CA PHE A 75 -1.05 -1.16 2.16
C PHE A 75 -0.48 -1.81 3.42
N GLU A 76 0.84 -1.73 3.56
CA GLU A 76 1.58 -2.22 4.71
C GLU A 76 2.08 -1.04 5.55
N PRO A 77 1.75 -0.95 6.86
CA PRO A 77 2.33 0.09 7.71
C PRO A 77 3.84 -0.10 7.85
N ALA A 78 4.58 1.01 7.73
CA ALA A 78 6.04 1.04 7.75
C ALA A 78 6.62 0.57 9.09
#